data_AF-A0A9W4XYI4-F1
#
_entry.id   AF-A0A9W4XYI4-F1
#
_cell.length_a   1.000
_cell.length_b   1.000
_cell.length_c   1.000
_cell.angle_alpha   90.00
_cell.angle_beta   90.00
_cell.angle_gamma   90.00
#
_symmetry.space_group_name_H-M   'P 1'
#
loop_
_entity.id
_entity.type
_entity.pdbx_description
1 polymer ?
#
loop_
_entity_poly.entity_id
_entity_poly.type
_entity_poly.pdbx_seq_one_letter_code
_entity_poly.pdbx_strand_id
1 'polypeptide(L)'
;MAAEYFNSSDGEFDLDSNRFPTLVKRVLKAMHKDARANRIESKKTSKNLVFSNGSLYQQKAGWSWWNRFNAFTEIVLEQPAGTIPTFETIERFMDTFVKLVKLKSNHVPSYIWLKHGVENVIAFCKFEYESFEITKHASRRIDAMYNHLFREGRITKDPTVERRFVGSAIVRSLITALLSKAFDDGAMNWDLINSKCLSIVLLASLGSRAGDIALYEHRVELQMCCASCCSLHICIHPPTCE
;
A
#
# COMPACT_ATOMS: atom_id res chain seq x y z
N MET A 1 -54.01 -29.62 -46.89
CA MET A 1 -52.77 -29.64 -46.09
C MET A 1 -52.83 -28.45 -45.16
N ALA A 2 -53.14 -28.67 -43.88
CA ALA A 2 -53.21 -27.61 -42.89
C ALA A 2 -51.78 -27.29 -42.42
N ALA A 3 -51.40 -26.01 -42.47
CA ALA A 3 -50.13 -25.54 -41.93
C ALA A 3 -50.22 -25.54 -40.40
N GLU A 4 -49.42 -26.37 -39.74
CA GLU A 4 -49.26 -26.35 -38.30
C GLU A 4 -48.64 -25.00 -37.88
N TYR A 5 -49.37 -24.26 -37.05
CA TYR A 5 -48.93 -23.01 -36.45
C TYR A 5 -47.84 -23.33 -35.42
N PHE A 6 -46.59 -23.00 -35.75
CA PHE A 6 -45.49 -23.08 -34.79
C PHE A 6 -45.70 -22.04 -33.69
N ASN A 7 -45.91 -22.51 -32.46
CA ASN A 7 -46.08 -21.69 -31.27
C ASN A 7 -44.70 -21.46 -30.61
N SER A 8 -44.24 -20.20 -30.55
CA SER A 8 -42.90 -19.88 -30.05
C SER A 8 -42.71 -20.13 -28.55
N SER A 9 -43.77 -20.52 -27.82
CA SER A 9 -43.71 -20.88 -26.40
C SER A 9 -43.31 -22.33 -26.15
N ASP A 10 -43.26 -23.18 -27.17
CA ASP A 10 -42.91 -24.62 -27.02
C ASP A 10 -41.40 -24.89 -27.19
N GLY A 11 -40.61 -23.84 -27.36
CA GLY A 11 -39.15 -23.90 -27.31
C GLY A 11 -38.65 -23.83 -25.86
N GLU A 12 -38.70 -24.93 -25.13
CA GLU A 12 -37.93 -25.06 -23.88
C GLU A 12 -36.44 -25.11 -24.24
N PHE A 13 -35.76 -23.97 -24.10
CA PHE A 13 -34.31 -23.92 -24.17
C PHE A 13 -33.76 -24.42 -22.84
N ASP A 14 -33.42 -25.71 -22.78
CA ASP A 14 -32.61 -26.24 -21.70
C ASP A 14 -31.32 -25.42 -21.61
N LEU A 15 -31.13 -24.72 -20.49
CA LEU A 15 -29.90 -23.98 -20.21
C LEU A 15 -28.73 -24.96 -20.34
N ASP A 16 -27.78 -24.64 -21.23
CA ASP A 16 -26.61 -25.46 -21.55
C ASP A 16 -26.04 -26.10 -20.28
N SER A 17 -26.14 -27.43 -20.22
CA SER A 17 -25.60 -28.21 -19.10
C SER A 17 -24.12 -27.84 -18.91
N ASN A 18 -23.76 -27.48 -17.68
CA ASN A 18 -22.45 -26.97 -17.32
C ASN A 18 -21.32 -27.76 -18.01
N ARG A 19 -20.56 -27.10 -18.90
CA ARG A 19 -19.60 -27.68 -19.86
C ARG A 19 -18.51 -28.58 -19.23
N PHE A 20 -18.28 -28.46 -17.92
CA PHE A 20 -17.23 -29.20 -17.21
C PHE A 20 -17.73 -29.82 -15.88
N PRO A 21 -18.72 -30.74 -15.91
CA PRO A 21 -19.32 -31.27 -14.69
C PRO A 21 -18.35 -32.17 -13.92
N THR A 22 -17.33 -32.71 -14.59
CA THR A 22 -16.30 -33.57 -13.99
C THR A 22 -15.29 -32.81 -13.14
N LEU A 23 -15.04 -31.53 -13.42
CA LEU A 23 -14.06 -30.73 -12.68
C LEU A 23 -14.50 -30.48 -11.22
N VAL A 24 -15.82 -30.40 -11.00
CA VAL A 24 -16.39 -30.00 -9.70
C VAL A 24 -16.82 -31.21 -8.85
N LYS A 25 -17.04 -32.39 -9.47
CA LYS A 25 -17.50 -33.62 -8.78
C LYS A 25 -16.63 -34.02 -7.59
N ARG A 26 -15.30 -33.87 -7.69
CA ARG A 26 -14.36 -34.20 -6.60
C ARG A 26 -14.55 -33.27 -5.40
N VAL A 27 -14.67 -31.96 -5.66
CA VAL A 27 -14.85 -30.94 -4.62
C VAL A 27 -16.20 -31.09 -3.94
N LEU A 28 -17.28 -31.33 -4.70
CA LEU A 28 -18.62 -31.53 -4.13
C LEU A 28 -18.71 -32.77 -3.24
N LYS A 29 -18.10 -33.89 -3.66
CA LYS A 29 -18.02 -35.10 -2.82
C LYS A 29 -17.27 -34.82 -1.52
N ALA A 30 -16.17 -34.08 -1.57
CA ALA A 30 -15.43 -33.67 -0.38
C ALA A 30 -16.25 -32.72 0.51
N MET A 31 -16.93 -31.72 -0.08
CA MET A 31 -17.80 -30.79 0.65
C MET A 31 -18.93 -31.51 1.37
N HIS A 32 -19.55 -32.52 0.75
CA HIS A 32 -20.60 -33.32 1.40
C HIS A 32 -20.05 -34.20 2.51
N LYS A 33 -18.91 -34.87 2.27
CA LYS A 33 -18.27 -35.76 3.26
C LYS A 33 -17.89 -34.99 4.53
N ASP A 34 -17.32 -33.81 4.38
CA ASP A 34 -16.77 -33.01 5.49
C ASP A 34 -17.64 -31.77 5.81
N ALA A 35 -18.93 -31.80 5.46
CA ALA A 35 -19.84 -30.64 5.53
C ALA A 35 -19.87 -29.96 6.91
N ARG A 36 -19.86 -30.74 7.99
CA ARG A 36 -19.87 -30.21 9.36
C ARG A 36 -18.57 -29.50 9.72
N ALA A 37 -17.43 -30.09 9.37
CA ALA A 37 -16.10 -29.50 9.62
C ALA A 37 -15.96 -28.19 8.82
N ASN A 38 -16.30 -28.23 7.53
CA ASN A 38 -16.28 -27.05 6.66
C ASN A 38 -17.18 -25.91 7.18
N ARG A 39 -18.34 -26.21 7.77
CA ARG A 39 -19.20 -25.19 8.41
C ARG A 39 -18.58 -24.55 9.64
N ILE A 40 -17.89 -25.33 10.46
CA ILE A 40 -17.22 -24.81 11.67
C ILE A 40 -16.02 -23.95 11.26
N GLU A 41 -15.19 -24.46 10.35
CA GLU A 41 -14.00 -23.76 9.87
C GLU A 41 -14.35 -22.47 9.13
N SER A 42 -15.32 -22.51 8.19
CA SER A 42 -15.77 -21.30 7.49
C SER A 42 -16.31 -20.23 8.44
N LYS A 43 -17.08 -20.62 9.48
CA LYS A 43 -17.54 -19.69 10.51
C LYS A 43 -16.38 -19.13 11.35
N LYS A 44 -15.40 -19.96 11.71
CA LYS A 44 -14.21 -19.53 12.45
C LYS A 44 -13.40 -18.54 11.61
N THR A 45 -13.15 -18.86 10.35
CA THR A 45 -12.44 -18.00 9.41
C THR A 45 -13.18 -16.69 9.22
N SER A 46 -14.49 -16.72 8.99
CA SER A 46 -15.33 -15.52 8.82
C SER A 46 -15.30 -14.61 10.05
N LYS A 47 -15.35 -15.17 11.27
CA LYS A 47 -15.28 -14.39 12.52
C LYS A 47 -13.89 -13.84 12.83
N ASN A 48 -12.85 -14.50 12.33
CA ASN A 48 -11.46 -14.11 12.56
C ASN A 48 -10.87 -13.35 11.35
N LEU A 49 -11.71 -12.87 10.44
CA LEU A 49 -11.24 -12.03 9.35
C LEU A 49 -10.67 -10.74 9.94
N VAL A 50 -9.43 -10.45 9.56
CA VAL A 50 -8.74 -9.22 9.89
C VAL A 50 -8.59 -8.42 8.62
N PHE A 51 -8.84 -7.11 8.68
CA PHE A 51 -8.62 -6.24 7.54
C PHE A 51 -7.16 -6.34 7.07
N SER A 52 -6.99 -6.89 5.87
CA SER A 52 -5.69 -7.20 5.27
C SER A 52 -5.74 -6.91 3.78
N ASN A 53 -5.66 -5.63 3.42
CA ASN A 53 -5.60 -5.20 2.02
C ASN A 53 -4.16 -4.88 1.59
N GLY A 54 -3.74 -5.44 0.46
CA GLY A 54 -2.43 -5.21 -0.15
C GLY A 54 -1.26 -5.96 0.51
N SER A 55 -0.04 -5.54 0.19
CA SER A 55 1.21 -6.10 0.72
C SER A 55 1.37 -5.84 2.23
N LEU A 56 2.24 -6.60 2.92
CA LEU A 56 2.50 -6.42 4.36
C LEU A 56 2.87 -4.97 4.73
N TYR A 57 3.62 -4.28 3.87
CA TYR A 57 3.96 -2.88 4.07
C TYR A 57 2.73 -1.98 4.02
N GLN A 58 1.84 -2.18 3.04
CA GLN A 58 0.59 -1.45 2.90
C GLN A 58 -0.36 -1.74 4.07
N GLN A 59 -0.45 -3.00 4.49
CA GLN A 59 -1.22 -3.39 5.66
C GLN A 59 -0.72 -2.66 6.92
N LYS A 60 0.60 -2.66 7.17
CA LYS A 60 1.20 -1.94 8.30
C LYS A 60 0.89 -0.44 8.26
N ALA A 61 0.98 0.18 7.08
CA ALA A 61 0.63 1.59 6.90
C ALA A 61 -0.86 1.84 7.20
N GLY A 62 -1.74 0.98 6.68
CA GLY A 62 -3.18 1.04 6.93
C GLY A 62 -3.51 0.93 8.42
N TRP A 63 -2.96 -0.07 9.10
CA TRP A 63 -3.10 -0.24 10.55
C TRP A 63 -2.59 0.95 11.35
N SER A 64 -1.47 1.56 10.93
CA SER A 64 -0.99 2.78 11.56
C SER A 64 -1.96 3.95 11.43
N TRP A 65 -2.63 4.09 10.29
CA TRP A 65 -3.66 5.13 10.10
C TRP A 65 -4.90 4.86 10.95
N TRP A 66 -5.35 3.60 10.96
CA TRP A 66 -6.48 3.17 11.76
C TRP A 66 -6.28 3.40 13.26
N ASN A 67 -5.13 2.99 13.80
CA ASN A 67 -4.82 3.19 15.22
C ASN A 67 -4.78 4.66 15.61
N ARG A 68 -4.28 5.54 14.73
CA ARG A 68 -4.29 7.00 14.96
C ARG A 68 -5.69 7.57 14.92
N PHE A 69 -6.52 7.09 14.00
CA PHE A 69 -7.91 7.50 13.90
C PHE A 69 -8.70 7.10 15.15
N ASN A 70 -8.57 5.84 15.60
CA ASN A 70 -9.22 5.37 16.83
C ASN A 70 -8.74 6.12 18.07
N ALA A 71 -7.44 6.37 18.17
CA ALA A 71 -6.90 7.19 19.25
C ALA A 71 -7.46 8.62 19.22
N PHE A 72 -7.66 9.20 18.03
CA PHE A 72 -8.31 10.51 17.91
C PHE A 72 -9.78 10.47 18.33
N THR A 73 -10.56 9.46 17.92
CA THR A 73 -11.97 9.34 18.32
C THR A 73 -12.13 9.12 19.81
N GLU A 74 -11.25 8.33 20.42
CA GLU A 74 -11.28 8.03 21.85
C GLU A 74 -10.79 9.22 22.69
N ILE A 75 -9.64 9.80 22.35
CA ILE A 75 -8.98 10.81 23.18
C ILE A 75 -9.51 12.22 22.91
N VAL A 76 -9.76 12.57 21.64
CA VAL A 76 -10.11 13.95 21.25
C VAL A 76 -11.62 14.15 21.16
N LEU A 77 -12.35 13.15 20.68
CA LEU A 77 -13.82 13.23 20.58
C LEU A 77 -14.54 12.57 21.75
N GLU A 78 -13.83 11.85 22.61
CA GLU A 78 -14.38 11.14 23.78
C GLU A 78 -15.58 10.25 23.40
N GLN A 79 -15.56 9.69 22.19
CA GLN A 79 -16.64 8.84 21.69
C GLN A 79 -16.47 7.41 22.23
N PRO A 80 -17.56 6.74 22.64
CA PRO A 80 -17.46 5.38 23.13
C PRO A 80 -17.02 4.43 22.01
N ALA A 81 -16.24 3.41 22.40
CA ALA A 81 -15.77 2.39 21.47
C ALA A 81 -16.94 1.73 20.73
N GLY A 82 -16.79 1.56 19.41
CA GLY A 82 -17.82 0.98 18.55
C GLY A 82 -18.86 1.99 18.03
N THR A 83 -18.77 3.27 18.38
CA THR A 83 -19.58 4.30 17.72
C THR A 83 -19.22 4.40 16.25
N ILE A 84 -20.22 4.37 15.37
CA ILE A 84 -20.00 4.51 13.93
C ILE A 84 -19.52 5.96 13.68
N PRO A 85 -18.29 6.16 13.17
CA PRO A 85 -17.77 7.49 12.93
C PRO A 85 -18.59 8.15 11.82
N THR A 86 -18.95 9.41 12.02
CA THR A 86 -19.53 10.20 10.94
C THR A 86 -18.43 10.67 10.01
N PHE A 87 -18.84 11.10 8.83
CA PHE A 87 -17.91 11.70 7.88
C PHE A 87 -17.21 12.95 8.43
N GLU A 88 -17.92 13.76 9.23
CA GLU A 88 -17.36 14.93 9.89
C GLU A 88 -16.24 14.55 10.88
N THR A 89 -16.35 13.40 11.54
CA THR A 89 -15.26 12.86 12.38
C THR A 89 -13.99 12.63 11.58
N ILE A 90 -14.09 12.12 10.35
CA ILE A 90 -12.94 11.93 9.46
C ILE A 90 -12.35 13.29 9.06
N GLU A 91 -13.15 14.28 8.70
CA GLU A 91 -12.65 15.63 8.36
C GLU A 91 -11.90 16.26 9.54
N ARG A 92 -12.49 16.22 10.74
CA ARG A 92 -11.88 16.74 11.97
C ARG A 92 -10.59 16.02 12.32
N PHE A 93 -10.55 14.69 12.12
CA PHE A 93 -9.33 13.91 12.27
C PHE A 93 -8.25 14.41 11.31
N MET A 94 -8.56 14.57 10.03
CA MET A 94 -7.57 14.99 9.03
C MET A 94 -7.04 16.40 9.28
N ASP A 95 -7.90 17.37 9.61
CA ASP A 95 -7.48 18.72 9.96
C ASP A 95 -6.57 18.74 11.21
N THR A 96 -6.95 17.99 12.25
CA THR A 96 -6.15 17.89 13.48
C THR A 96 -4.83 17.17 13.22
N PHE A 97 -4.86 16.08 12.47
CA PHE A 97 -3.71 15.24 12.20
C PHE A 97 -2.64 15.98 11.40
N VAL A 98 -3.03 16.78 10.39
CA VAL A 98 -2.10 17.60 9.60
C VAL A 98 -1.38 18.64 10.47
N LYS A 99 -2.03 19.17 11.52
CA LYS A 99 -1.40 20.10 12.47
C LYS A 99 -0.39 19.42 13.40
N LEU A 100 -0.64 18.16 13.75
CA LEU A 100 0.17 17.43 14.73
C LEU A 100 1.34 16.65 14.09
N VAL A 101 1.22 16.27 12.82
CA VAL A 101 2.24 15.43 12.19
C VAL A 101 3.54 16.20 12.00
N LYS A 102 4.61 15.70 12.63
CA LYS A 102 5.98 16.16 12.38
C LYS A 102 6.61 15.25 11.33
N LEU A 103 6.85 15.79 10.15
CA LEU A 103 7.61 15.09 9.12
C LEU A 103 9.09 15.13 9.47
N LYS A 104 9.84 14.12 9.02
CA LYS A 104 11.31 14.11 9.19
C LYS A 104 11.99 15.23 8.42
N SER A 105 11.40 15.64 7.31
CA SER A 105 11.77 16.87 6.62
C SER A 105 10.96 18.04 7.17
N ASN A 106 11.53 19.24 7.16
CA ASN A 106 10.80 20.50 7.45
C ASN A 106 9.75 20.84 6.37
N HIS A 107 9.34 19.85 5.57
CA HIS A 107 8.38 20.02 4.50
C HIS A 107 6.98 19.70 4.96
N VAL A 108 6.06 20.41 4.32
CA VAL A 108 4.62 20.23 4.44
C VAL A 108 4.23 18.81 3.93
N PRO A 109 3.24 18.13 4.55
CA PRO A 109 2.81 16.81 4.08
C PRO A 109 2.34 16.80 2.62
N SER A 110 2.63 15.70 1.92
CA SER A 110 2.16 15.49 0.55
C SER A 110 0.67 15.15 0.52
N TYR A 111 -0.04 15.75 -0.43
CA TYR A 111 -1.44 15.44 -0.73
C TYR A 111 -1.70 13.95 -1.01
N ILE A 112 -0.82 13.30 -1.78
CA ILE A 112 -0.99 11.88 -2.16
C ILE A 112 -0.95 11.00 -0.91
N TRP A 113 -0.01 11.29 0.00
CA TRP A 113 0.11 10.58 1.27
C TRP A 113 -1.14 10.76 2.14
N LEU A 114 -1.64 12.00 2.22
CA LEU A 114 -2.84 12.30 3.00
C LEU A 114 -4.10 11.65 2.40
N LYS A 115 -4.21 11.65 1.07
CA LYS A 115 -5.28 10.97 0.33
C LYS A 115 -5.33 9.48 0.62
N HIS A 116 -4.18 8.81 0.52
CA HIS A 116 -4.08 7.39 0.89
C HIS A 116 -4.39 7.13 2.36
N GLY A 117 -4.06 8.07 3.26
CA GLY A 117 -4.46 7.99 4.66
C GLY A 117 -5.98 7.93 4.83
N VAL A 118 -6.70 8.85 4.17
CA VAL A 118 -8.18 8.89 4.20
C VAL A 118 -8.79 7.65 3.56
N GLU A 119 -8.28 7.22 2.40
CA GLU A 119 -8.75 6.00 1.73
C GLU A 119 -8.60 4.77 2.63
N ASN A 120 -7.49 4.66 3.37
CA ASN A 120 -7.29 3.59 4.34
C ASN A 120 -8.30 3.69 5.49
N VAL A 121 -8.44 4.85 6.13
CA VAL A 121 -9.40 5.04 7.24
C VAL A 121 -10.82 4.66 6.79
N ILE A 122 -11.23 5.13 5.61
CA ILE A 122 -12.52 4.77 5.01
C ILE A 122 -12.66 3.26 4.81
N ALA A 123 -11.62 2.60 4.29
CA ALA A 123 -11.65 1.16 4.06
C ALA A 123 -11.77 0.37 5.37
N PHE A 124 -11.09 0.82 6.44
CA PHE A 124 -11.26 0.26 7.77
C PHE A 124 -12.66 0.52 8.33
N CYS A 125 -13.20 1.74 8.21
CA CYS A 125 -14.56 2.04 8.66
C CYS A 125 -15.61 1.15 7.96
N LYS A 126 -15.47 0.93 6.65
CA LYS A 126 -16.36 0.02 5.89
C LYS A 126 -16.23 -1.44 6.31
N PHE A 127 -15.05 -1.85 6.75
CA PHE A 127 -14.81 -3.21 7.22
C PHE A 127 -15.35 -3.43 8.64
N GLU A 128 -15.14 -2.46 9.53
CA GLU A 128 -15.53 -2.53 10.94
C GLU A 128 -17.04 -2.30 11.14
N TYR A 129 -17.62 -1.35 10.39
CA TYR A 129 -19.01 -0.93 10.55
C TYR A 129 -19.82 -1.22 9.28
N GLU A 130 -20.68 -2.25 9.35
CA GLU A 130 -21.53 -2.67 8.23
C GLU A 130 -22.42 -1.54 7.68
N SER A 131 -22.92 -0.66 8.56
CA SER A 131 -23.79 0.46 8.17
C SER A 131 -23.03 1.71 7.69
N PHE A 132 -21.69 1.69 7.65
CA PHE A 132 -20.91 2.85 7.25
C PHE A 132 -20.85 2.98 5.72
N GLU A 133 -21.54 3.99 5.20
CA GLU A 133 -21.51 4.32 3.77
C GLU A 133 -21.05 5.76 3.51
N ILE A 134 -20.36 5.96 2.40
CA ILE A 134 -19.93 7.28 1.95
C ILE A 134 -20.91 7.80 0.92
N THR A 135 -21.61 8.86 1.31
CA THR A 135 -22.48 9.61 0.39
C THR A 135 -21.65 10.41 -0.62
N LYS A 136 -22.24 10.72 -1.78
CA LYS A 136 -21.59 11.60 -2.78
C LYS A 136 -21.26 12.97 -2.20
N HIS A 137 -22.13 13.48 -1.32
CA HIS A 137 -21.92 14.75 -0.61
C HIS A 137 -20.67 14.70 0.29
N ALA A 138 -20.51 13.62 1.06
CA ALA A 138 -19.30 13.38 1.85
C ALA A 138 -18.04 13.39 0.98
N SER A 139 -18.02 12.67 -0.15
CA SER A 139 -16.85 12.70 -1.04
C SER A 139 -16.49 14.12 -1.50
N ARG A 140 -17.48 14.96 -1.84
CA ARG A 140 -17.24 16.35 -2.25
C ARG A 140 -16.71 17.23 -1.11
N ARG A 141 -17.13 16.95 0.12
CA ARG A 141 -16.62 17.64 1.29
C ARG A 141 -15.16 17.29 1.61
N ILE A 142 -14.73 16.03 1.42
CA ILE A 142 -13.31 15.64 1.50
C ILE A 142 -12.50 16.45 0.48
N ASP A 143 -12.99 16.55 -0.76
CA ASP A 143 -12.32 17.32 -1.81
C ASP A 143 -12.21 18.80 -1.42
N ALA A 144 -13.28 19.37 -0.85
CA ALA A 144 -13.28 20.74 -0.35
C ALA A 144 -12.29 20.94 0.81
N MET A 145 -12.21 19.99 1.75
CA MET A 145 -11.24 19.99 2.84
C MET A 145 -9.81 19.97 2.31
N TYR A 146 -9.49 19.14 1.31
CA TYR A 146 -8.17 19.16 0.69
C TYR A 146 -7.87 20.52 0.05
N ASN A 147 -8.81 21.08 -0.71
CA ASN A 147 -8.63 22.41 -1.30
C ASN A 147 -8.42 23.50 -0.24
N HIS A 148 -9.08 23.39 0.90
CA HIS A 148 -8.87 24.29 2.03
C HIS A 148 -7.45 24.15 2.61
N LEU A 149 -7.02 22.92 2.93
CA LEU A 149 -5.67 22.66 3.43
C LEU A 149 -4.57 23.10 2.44
N PHE A 150 -4.83 23.02 1.13
CA PHE A 150 -3.93 23.56 0.10
C PHE A 150 -3.82 25.07 0.16
N ARG A 151 -4.95 25.78 0.27
CA ARG A 151 -4.97 27.25 0.34
C ARG A 151 -4.27 27.75 1.60
N GLU A 152 -4.37 27.03 2.70
CA GLU A 152 -3.64 27.33 3.94
C GLU A 152 -2.14 26.98 3.88
N GLY A 153 -1.68 26.32 2.80
CA GLY A 153 -0.28 25.87 2.70
C GLY A 153 0.08 24.75 3.67
N ARG A 154 -0.91 24.05 4.25
CA ARG A 154 -0.72 22.92 5.18
C ARG A 154 -0.50 21.58 4.48
N ILE A 155 -0.75 21.52 3.18
CA ILE A 155 -0.40 20.38 2.31
C ILE A 155 0.21 20.89 1.00
N THR A 156 1.09 20.08 0.39
CA THR A 156 1.65 20.37 -0.94
C THR A 156 1.33 19.28 -1.96
N LYS A 157 1.19 19.68 -3.24
CA LYS A 157 1.11 18.75 -4.38
C LYS A 157 2.50 18.31 -4.82
N ASP A 158 3.52 19.07 -4.46
CA ASP A 158 4.87 18.80 -4.87
C ASP A 158 5.30 17.44 -4.31
N PRO A 159 6.00 16.65 -5.12
CA PRO A 159 6.51 15.38 -4.64
C PRO A 159 7.47 15.66 -3.49
N THR A 160 7.29 14.96 -2.36
CA THR A 160 8.22 15.06 -1.22
C THR A 160 9.65 14.65 -1.63
N VAL A 161 9.78 13.86 -2.69
CA VAL A 161 11.05 13.42 -3.25
C VAL A 161 11.05 13.68 -4.75
N GLU A 162 11.95 14.54 -5.20
CA GLU A 162 12.25 14.69 -6.62
C GLU A 162 12.91 13.42 -7.14
N ARG A 163 12.26 12.76 -8.10
CA ARG A 163 12.88 11.64 -8.81
C ARG A 163 13.81 12.19 -9.86
N ARG A 164 15.12 12.08 -9.64
CA ARG A 164 16.14 12.38 -10.64
C ARG A 164 16.56 11.11 -11.35
N PHE A 165 16.63 11.16 -12.68
CA PHE A 165 17.18 10.06 -13.46
C PHE A 165 18.68 9.96 -13.19
N VAL A 166 19.10 8.80 -12.71
CA VAL A 166 20.52 8.52 -12.50
C VAL A 166 21.10 8.02 -13.82
N GLY A 167 21.87 8.88 -14.49
CA GLY A 167 22.57 8.50 -15.71
C GLY A 167 23.77 7.58 -15.44
N SER A 168 24.29 6.94 -16.49
CA SER A 168 25.45 6.05 -16.42
C SER A 168 26.70 6.71 -15.82
N ALA A 169 26.89 8.02 -16.03
CA ALA A 169 27.99 8.79 -15.45
C ALA A 169 27.94 8.84 -13.91
N ILE A 170 26.75 9.01 -13.33
CA ILE A 170 26.56 9.05 -11.87
C ILE A 170 26.79 7.65 -11.29
N VAL A 171 26.28 6.61 -11.96
CA VAL A 171 26.51 5.21 -11.56
C VAL A 171 28.01 4.89 -11.55
N ARG A 172 28.74 5.27 -12.61
CA ARG A 172 30.19 5.11 -12.67
C ARG A 172 30.89 5.83 -11.52
N SER A 173 30.54 7.10 -11.28
CA SER A 173 31.12 7.90 -10.19
C SER A 173 30.87 7.25 -8.82
N LEU A 174 29.68 6.70 -8.60
CA LEU A 174 29.32 6.02 -7.36
C LEU A 174 30.16 4.75 -7.14
N ILE A 175 30.31 3.92 -8.18
CA ILE A 175 31.11 2.69 -8.11
C ILE A 175 32.59 3.01 -7.90
N THR A 176 33.13 3.99 -8.63
CA THR A 176 34.52 4.41 -8.46
C THR A 176 34.76 4.91 -7.04
N ALA A 177 33.86 5.75 -6.49
CA ALA A 177 33.98 6.23 -5.11
C ALA A 177 33.91 5.08 -4.07
N LEU A 178 33.04 4.09 -4.28
CA LEU A 178 32.95 2.91 -3.41
C LEU A 178 34.24 2.07 -3.43
N LEU A 179 34.82 1.85 -4.61
CA LEU A 179 36.06 1.11 -4.77
C LEU A 179 37.26 1.88 -4.20
N SER A 180 37.39 3.17 -4.53
CA SER A 180 38.45 4.03 -3.97
C SER A 180 38.42 4.03 -2.45
N LYS A 181 37.23 4.21 -1.84
CA LYS A 181 37.08 4.13 -0.39
C LYS A 181 37.51 2.77 0.17
N ALA A 182 37.18 1.67 -0.50
CA ALA A 182 37.60 0.34 -0.08
C ALA A 182 39.12 0.12 -0.19
N PHE A 183 39.79 0.78 -1.13
CA PHE A 183 41.26 0.77 -1.22
C PHE A 183 41.91 1.64 -0.13
N ASP A 184 41.37 2.84 0.12
CA ASP A 184 41.95 3.80 1.06
C ASP A 184 41.78 3.36 2.53
N ASP A 185 40.56 2.93 2.90
CA ASP A 185 40.23 2.50 4.27
C ASP A 185 40.56 1.02 4.53
N GLY A 186 40.81 0.26 3.47
CA GLY A 186 40.88 -1.20 3.48
C GLY A 186 39.49 -1.86 3.55
N ALA A 187 39.33 -2.99 2.86
CA ALA A 187 38.09 -3.78 2.89
C ALA A 187 38.24 -5.02 3.78
N MET A 188 37.34 -5.19 4.75
CA MET A 188 37.28 -6.41 5.57
C MET A 188 36.89 -7.64 4.73
N ASN A 189 36.05 -7.46 3.71
CA ASN A 189 35.68 -8.50 2.75
C ASN A 189 35.42 -7.88 1.36
N TRP A 190 36.24 -8.26 0.37
CA TRP A 190 36.13 -7.78 -1.01
C TRP A 190 34.89 -8.29 -1.74
N ASP A 191 34.39 -9.48 -1.39
CA ASP A 191 33.19 -10.05 -2.03
C ASP A 191 31.96 -9.18 -1.74
N LEU A 192 31.88 -8.62 -0.52
CA LEU A 192 30.80 -7.71 -0.15
C LEU A 192 30.85 -6.40 -0.96
N ILE A 193 32.05 -5.84 -1.18
CA ILE A 193 32.21 -4.61 -1.96
C ILE A 193 31.88 -4.88 -3.44
N ASN A 194 32.35 -6.00 -3.99
CA ASN A 194 32.05 -6.41 -5.36
C ASN A 194 30.55 -6.67 -5.56
N SER A 195 29.88 -7.35 -4.62
CA SER A 195 28.43 -7.59 -4.64
C SER A 195 27.64 -6.27 -4.58
N LYS A 196 28.06 -5.31 -3.75
CA LYS A 196 27.45 -3.96 -3.72
C LYS A 196 27.61 -3.23 -5.05
N CYS A 197 28.80 -3.26 -5.65
CA CYS A 197 29.02 -2.63 -6.95
C CYS A 197 28.17 -3.29 -8.04
N LEU A 198 28.14 -4.63 -8.08
CA LEU A 198 27.35 -5.39 -9.03
C LEU A 198 25.85 -5.11 -8.89
N SER A 199 25.32 -5.08 -7.66
CA SER A 199 23.91 -4.78 -7.43
C SER A 199 23.52 -3.38 -7.93
N ILE A 200 24.36 -2.36 -7.72
CA ILE A 200 24.14 -1.00 -8.25
C ILE A 200 24.11 -1.02 -9.79
N VAL A 201 25.06 -1.71 -10.43
CA VAL A 201 25.12 -1.83 -11.90
C VAL A 201 23.87 -2.53 -12.43
N LEU A 202 23.45 -3.63 -11.80
CA LEU A 202 22.27 -4.38 -12.21
C LEU A 202 20.97 -3.59 -12.04
N LEU A 203 20.83 -2.82 -10.94
CA LEU A 203 19.69 -1.90 -10.78
C LEU A 203 19.63 -0.87 -11.90
N ALA A 204 20.80 -0.30 -12.25
CA ALA A 204 20.89 0.72 -13.27
C ALA A 204 20.66 0.18 -14.68
N SER A 205 21.17 -1.02 -15.00
CA SER A 205 21.09 -1.59 -16.35
C SER A 205 19.76 -2.26 -16.66
N LEU A 206 19.16 -2.94 -15.67
CA LEU A 206 17.90 -3.67 -15.85
C LEU A 206 16.68 -2.83 -15.51
N GLY A 207 16.86 -1.68 -14.84
CA GLY A 207 15.75 -0.90 -14.29
C GLY A 207 14.94 -1.68 -13.26
N SER A 208 15.54 -2.69 -12.62
CA SER A 208 14.89 -3.53 -11.62
C SER A 208 14.68 -2.78 -10.31
N ARG A 209 13.75 -3.24 -9.47
CA ARG A 209 13.57 -2.69 -8.12
C ARG A 209 14.65 -3.28 -7.20
N ALA A 210 15.04 -2.53 -6.17
CA ALA A 210 15.96 -3.02 -5.15
C ALA A 210 15.50 -4.36 -4.53
N GLY A 211 14.17 -4.53 -4.37
CA GLY A 211 13.57 -5.77 -3.90
C GLY A 211 13.78 -6.96 -4.84
N ASP A 212 13.86 -6.75 -6.16
CA ASP A 212 14.01 -7.84 -7.13
C ASP A 212 15.42 -8.44 -7.08
N ILE A 213 16.43 -7.62 -6.77
CA ILE A 213 17.82 -8.06 -6.62
C ILE A 213 18.06 -8.69 -5.25
N ALA A 214 17.45 -8.13 -4.19
CA ALA A 214 17.65 -8.60 -2.81
C ALA A 214 17.04 -9.99 -2.54
N LEU A 215 16.21 -10.54 -3.44
CA LEU A 215 15.57 -11.85 -3.26
C LEU A 215 16.52 -13.03 -3.48
N TYR A 216 17.76 -12.80 -3.93
CA TYR A 216 18.71 -13.87 -4.24
C TYR A 216 19.62 -14.29 -3.07
N GLU A 217 19.62 -13.58 -1.93
CA GLU A 217 20.55 -13.86 -0.83
C GLU A 217 19.82 -14.08 0.49
N HIS A 218 20.24 -15.13 1.19
CA HIS A 218 19.70 -15.64 2.44
C HIS A 218 19.40 -14.52 3.46
N ARG A 219 18.17 -14.52 3.96
CA ARG A 219 17.50 -13.45 4.72
C ARG A 219 18.07 -13.24 6.15
N VAL A 220 19.37 -12.98 6.33
CA VAL A 220 19.95 -12.80 7.68
C VAL A 220 20.68 -11.47 7.95
N GLU A 221 21.34 -10.78 7.01
CA GLU A 221 22.15 -9.59 7.41
C GLU A 221 22.02 -8.30 6.57
N LEU A 222 21.24 -8.28 5.49
CA LEU A 222 21.12 -7.10 4.61
C LEU A 222 20.19 -5.98 5.11
N GLN A 223 19.71 -6.07 6.36
CA GLN A 223 18.83 -5.06 6.96
C GLN A 223 19.55 -3.70 7.16
N MET A 224 20.89 -3.66 7.09
CA MET A 224 21.68 -2.44 7.23
C MET A 224 21.78 -1.59 5.94
N CYS A 225 21.64 -2.17 4.75
CA CYS A 225 21.82 -1.39 3.51
C CYS A 225 20.59 -0.54 3.15
N CYS A 226 19.37 -1.01 3.39
CA CYS A 226 18.16 -0.21 3.17
C CYS A 226 18.03 0.97 4.15
N ALA A 227 18.54 0.84 5.38
CA ALA A 227 18.53 1.93 6.36
C ALA A 227 19.52 3.05 6.00
N SER A 228 20.69 2.70 5.44
CA SER A 228 21.70 3.67 5.03
C SER A 228 21.37 4.34 3.69
N CYS A 229 20.73 3.63 2.74
CA CYS A 229 20.33 4.22 1.46
C CYS A 229 19.19 5.25 1.60
N CYS A 230 18.27 5.07 2.56
CA CYS A 230 17.29 6.11 2.91
C CYS A 230 17.88 7.29 3.70
N SER A 231 19.12 7.18 4.20
CA SER A 231 19.78 8.22 4.99
C SER A 231 20.87 8.96 4.22
N LEU A 232 21.17 8.58 2.97
CA LEU A 232 22.00 9.37 2.06
C LEU A 232 21.19 10.58 1.54
N HIS A 233 21.00 11.55 2.42
CA HIS A 233 20.96 12.94 1.99
C HIS A 233 22.29 13.21 1.29
N ILE A 234 22.26 13.23 -0.05
CA ILE A 234 23.30 13.88 -0.82
C ILE A 234 23.14 15.38 -0.50
N CYS A 235 23.87 15.85 0.52
CA CYS A 235 24.12 17.26 0.71
C CYS A 235 24.95 17.73 -0.50
N ILE A 236 24.27 18.14 -1.56
CA ILE A 236 24.86 18.93 -2.63
C ILE A 236 25.16 20.29 -2.00
N HIS A 237 26.36 20.48 -1.47
CA HIS A 237 26.85 21.82 -1.19
C HIS A 237 26.90 22.60 -2.52
N PRO A 238 26.36 23.83 -2.60
CA PRO A 238 26.58 24.66 -3.76
C PRO A 238 28.08 24.99 -3.87
N PRO A 239 28.64 25.07 -5.09
CA PRO A 239 30.02 25.51 -5.27
C PRO A 239 30.12 26.96 -4.79
N THR A 240 30.95 27.18 -3.76
CA THR A 240 31.46 28.51 -3.43
C THR A 240 32.35 28.94 -4.59
N CYS A 241 31.92 29.94 -5.34
CA CYS A 241 32.80 30.75 -6.16
C CYS A 241 33.54 31.71 -5.23
N GLU A 242 34.83 31.46 -4.99
CA GLU A 242 35.90 32.45 -4.83
C GLU A 242 37.21 31.82 -5.33
#